data_AF-A0A183EYE6-F1
#
_entry.id   AF-A0A183EYE6-F1
#
_cell.length_a   1.000
_cell.length_b   1.000
_cell.length_c   1.000
_cell.angle_alpha   90.00
_cell.angle_beta   90.00
_cell.angle_gamma   90.00
#
_symmetry.space_group_name_H-M   'P 1'
#
loop_
_entity.id
_entity.type
_entity.pdbx_description
1 polymer ?
#
loop_
_entity_poly.entity_id
_entity_poly.type
_entity_poly.pdbx_seq_one_letter_code
_entity_poly.pdbx_strand_id
1 'polypeptide(L)'
;MHVFYAVQALRSTISSVEEQVFNDYQVRGWISKFNEKHSYTQAWYLDQVVYKVKSFLREMQVCEENIRTEMQSVFFNDTIAEFVYVYVTPTLKRLEELSKRIDVLSELRDFPNRPFAIEEF
;
A
#
# COMPACT_ATOMS: atom_id res chain seq x y z
N MET A 1 14.75 13.65 21.63
CA MET A 1 13.55 14.31 21.04
C MET A 1 13.20 13.74 19.66
N HIS A 2 14.17 13.28 18.86
CA HIS A 2 13.97 12.81 17.48
C HIS A 2 13.13 11.53 17.35
N VAL A 3 13.32 10.53 18.23
CA VAL A 3 12.52 9.28 18.23
C VAL A 3 11.01 9.55 18.34
N PHE A 4 10.61 10.49 19.21
CA PHE A 4 9.19 10.83 19.39
C PHE A 4 8.59 11.37 18.09
N TYR A 5 9.28 12.29 17.41
CA TYR A 5 8.83 12.83 16.12
C TYR A 5 8.78 11.76 15.03
N ALA A 6 9.75 10.84 14.99
CA ALA A 6 9.74 9.73 14.04
C ALA A 6 8.53 8.80 14.25
N VAL A 7 8.21 8.48 15.52
CA VAL A 7 7.03 7.68 15.87
C VAL A 7 5.73 8.42 15.54
N GLN A 8 5.66 9.73 15.78
CA GLN A 8 4.51 10.54 15.42
C GLN A 8 4.31 10.62 13.89
N ALA A 9 5.41 10.78 13.14
CA ALA A 9 5.39 10.76 11.68
C ALA A 9 4.88 9.42 11.17
N LEU A 10 5.42 8.28 11.65
CA LEU A 10 4.91 6.96 11.29
C LEU A 10 3.42 6.82 11.55
N ARG A 11 2.97 7.21 12.74
CA ARG A 11 1.54 7.12 13.08
C ARG A 11 0.69 7.94 12.10
N SER A 12 1.13 9.15 11.76
CA SER A 12 0.44 10.00 10.78
C SER A 12 0.42 9.36 9.39
N THR A 13 1.54 8.79 8.95
CA THR A 13 1.65 8.10 7.66
C THR A 13 0.74 6.88 7.62
N ILE A 14 0.74 6.03 8.65
CA ILE A 14 -0.16 4.87 8.74
C ILE A 14 -1.63 5.30 8.67
N SER A 15 -2.03 6.33 9.43
CA SER A 15 -3.40 6.86 9.37
C SER A 15 -3.76 7.35 7.98
N SER A 16 -2.82 8.04 7.31
CA SER A 16 -3.03 8.57 5.96
C SER A 16 -3.15 7.45 4.93
N VAL A 17 -2.34 6.39 5.06
CA VAL A 17 -2.46 5.18 4.24
C VAL A 17 -3.81 4.49 4.44
N GLU A 18 -4.26 4.34 5.69
CA GLU A 18 -5.57 3.73 5.95
C GLU A 18 -6.71 4.52 5.32
N GLU A 19 -6.72 5.83 5.49
CA GLU A 19 -7.80 6.68 4.97
C GLU A 19 -7.76 6.80 3.44
N GLN A 20 -6.58 7.08 2.88
CA GLN A 20 -6.44 7.49 1.49
C GLN A 20 -6.15 6.34 0.53
N VAL A 21 -5.70 5.18 1.03
CA VAL A 21 -5.41 4.00 0.20
C VAL A 21 -6.36 2.86 0.56
N PHE A 22 -6.33 2.38 1.79
CA PHE A 22 -7.03 1.14 2.13
C PHE A 22 -8.55 1.31 2.25
N ASN A 23 -9.01 2.48 2.69
CA ASN A 23 -10.42 2.84 2.76
C ASN A 23 -10.92 3.59 1.51
N ASP A 24 -10.03 3.90 0.56
CA ASP A 24 -10.42 4.51 -0.70
C ASP A 24 -11.27 3.52 -1.52
N TYR A 25 -12.47 3.94 -1.90
CA TYR A 25 -13.42 3.11 -2.65
C TYR A 25 -12.92 2.79 -4.06
N GLN A 26 -12.13 3.68 -4.67
CA GLN A 26 -11.55 3.47 -5.99
C GLN A 26 -10.45 2.42 -5.91
N VAL A 27 -9.58 2.48 -4.91
CA VAL A 27 -8.55 1.45 -4.67
C VAL A 27 -9.21 0.09 -4.47
N ARG A 28 -10.22 0.01 -3.58
CA ARG A 28 -10.93 -1.23 -3.27
C ARG A 28 -11.72 -1.79 -4.45
N GLY A 29 -12.31 -0.94 -5.28
CA GLY A 29 -13.06 -1.36 -6.46
C GLY A 29 -12.14 -1.85 -7.58
N TRP A 30 -11.16 -1.04 -7.95
CA TRP A 30 -10.33 -1.27 -9.15
C TRP A 30 -9.20 -2.28 -8.94
N ILE A 31 -8.66 -2.40 -7.72
CA ILE A 31 -7.61 -3.37 -7.36
C ILE A 31 -8.21 -4.54 -6.53
N SER A 32 -9.49 -4.79 -6.73
CA SER A 32 -10.13 -5.96 -6.12
C SER A 32 -9.53 -7.26 -6.66
N LYS A 33 -9.56 -8.32 -5.85
CA LYS A 33 -9.19 -9.67 -6.31
C LYS A 33 -10.03 -10.14 -7.50
N PHE A 34 -11.25 -9.60 -7.64
CA PHE A 34 -12.11 -9.87 -8.79
C PHE A 34 -11.49 -9.34 -10.08
N ASN A 35 -11.03 -8.09 -10.07
CA ASN A 35 -10.40 -7.46 -11.24
C ASN A 35 -9.07 -8.12 -11.61
N GLU A 36 -8.28 -8.50 -10.61
CA GLU A 36 -7.07 -9.31 -10.79
C GLU A 36 -7.39 -10.64 -11.49
N LYS A 37 -8.43 -11.35 -11.03
CA LYS A 37 -8.84 -12.66 -11.60
C LYS A 37 -9.34 -12.56 -13.04
N HIS A 38 -10.02 -11.47 -13.40
CA HIS A 38 -10.65 -11.30 -14.71
C HIS A 38 -9.89 -10.35 -15.64
N SER A 39 -8.68 -9.93 -15.25
CA SER A 39 -7.83 -9.00 -16.01
C SER A 39 -8.60 -7.76 -16.47
N TYR A 40 -9.40 -7.18 -15.57
CA TYR A 40 -10.35 -6.13 -15.89
C TYR A 40 -10.04 -4.85 -15.12
N THR A 41 -9.65 -3.79 -15.83
CA THR A 41 -9.50 -2.44 -15.28
C THR A 41 -9.69 -1.38 -16.38
N GLN A 42 -9.66 -0.09 -16.01
CA GLN A 42 -9.67 1.03 -16.94
C GLN A 42 -8.32 1.77 -16.86
N ALA A 43 -7.67 1.96 -18.01
CA ALA A 43 -6.32 2.52 -18.11
C ALA A 43 -6.13 3.84 -17.32
N TRP A 44 -7.03 4.79 -17.49
CA TRP A 44 -6.94 6.11 -16.86
C TRP A 44 -7.08 6.08 -15.34
N TYR A 45 -7.80 5.09 -14.80
CA TYR A 45 -7.95 4.90 -13.36
C TYR A 45 -6.73 4.21 -12.75
N LEU A 46 -6.16 3.26 -13.50
CA LEU A 46 -4.96 2.58 -13.08
C LEU A 46 -3.85 3.59 -12.80
N ASP A 47 -3.64 4.57 -13.69
CA ASP A 47 -2.62 5.62 -13.50
C ASP A 47 -2.76 6.41 -12.20
N GLN A 48 -3.98 6.82 -11.84
CA GLN A 48 -4.22 7.58 -10.60
C GLN A 48 -3.97 6.74 -9.36
N VAL A 49 -4.42 5.48 -9.38
CA VAL A 49 -4.27 4.57 -8.25
C VAL A 49 -2.82 4.08 -8.13
N VAL A 50 -2.13 3.83 -9.25
CA VAL A 50 -0.70 3.49 -9.31
C VAL A 50 0.11 4.55 -8.59
N TYR A 51 -0.05 5.81 -8.98
CA TYR A 51 0.71 6.91 -8.38
C TYR A 51 0.47 6.98 -6.87
N LYS A 52 -0.79 6.91 -6.45
CA LYS A 52 -1.16 6.99 -5.03
C LYS A 52 -0.53 5.85 -4.21
N VAL A 53 -0.73 4.60 -4.63
CA VAL A 53 -0.21 3.43 -3.88
C VAL A 53 1.31 3.43 -3.86
N LYS A 54 1.97 3.72 -4.98
CA LYS A 54 3.45 3.74 -5.05
C LYS A 54 4.06 4.89 -4.24
N SER A 55 3.44 6.07 -4.21
CA SER A 55 3.88 7.18 -3.35
C SER A 55 3.83 6.80 -1.87
N PHE A 56 2.69 6.29 -1.40
CA PHE A 56 2.53 5.88 -0.01
C PHE A 56 3.41 4.69 0.38
N LEU A 57 3.65 3.74 -0.52
CA LEU A 57 4.62 2.67 -0.30
C LEU A 57 6.02 3.24 -0.07
N ARG A 58 6.45 4.18 -0.92
CA ARG A 58 7.76 4.82 -0.77
C ARG A 58 7.86 5.62 0.53
N GLU A 59 6.83 6.39 0.88
CA GLU A 59 6.77 7.16 2.13
C GLU A 59 6.85 6.25 3.36
N MET A 60 6.15 5.12 3.36
CA MET A 60 6.22 4.14 4.44
C MET A 60 7.59 3.49 4.57
N GLN A 61 8.28 3.18 3.45
CA GLN A 61 9.65 2.66 3.48
C GLN A 61 10.62 3.67 4.09
N VAL A 62 10.51 4.95 3.71
CA VAL A 62 11.31 6.03 4.30
C VAL A 62 11.01 6.19 5.79
N CYS A 63 9.74 6.08 6.20
CA CYS A 63 9.37 6.10 7.62
C CYS A 63 10.00 4.94 8.40
N GLU A 64 10.05 3.72 7.83
CA GLU A 64 10.71 2.57 8.45
C GLU A 64 12.21 2.83 8.65
N GLU A 65 12.91 3.27 7.60
CA GLU A 65 14.34 3.57 7.64
C GLU A 65 14.66 4.64 8.69
N ASN A 66 13.85 5.70 8.73
CA ASN A 66 13.98 6.78 9.70
C ASN A 66 13.76 6.27 11.13
N ILE A 67 12.71 5.47 11.38
CA ILE A 67 12.46 4.92 12.72
C ILE A 67 13.60 4.03 13.18
N ARG A 68 14.11 3.16 12.32
CA ARG A 68 15.22 2.28 12.65
C ARG A 68 16.44 3.10 13.07
N THR A 69 16.75 4.14 12.31
CA THR A 69 17.88 5.04 12.58
C THR A 69 17.70 5.79 13.89
N GLU A 70 16.53 6.38 14.12
CA GLU A 70 16.28 7.18 15.32
C GLU A 70 16.24 6.31 16.59
N MET A 71 15.60 5.15 16.53
CA MET A 71 15.45 4.25 17.69
C MET A 71 16.77 3.61 18.13
N GLN A 72 17.76 3.46 17.24
CA GLN A 72 19.09 2.92 17.58
C GLN A 72 19.80 3.71 18.68
N SER A 73 19.45 4.99 18.86
CA SER A 73 20.02 5.82 19.92
C SER A 73 19.52 5.48 21.33
N VAL A 74 18.41 4.75 21.46
CA VAL A 74 17.71 4.51 22.74
C VAL A 74 17.45 3.03 23.01
N PHE A 75 17.26 2.22 21.96
CA PHE A 75 16.82 0.83 22.06
C PHE A 75 17.82 -0.14 21.43
N PHE A 76 17.83 -1.38 21.92
CA PHE A 76 18.57 -2.47 21.30
C PHE A 76 17.92 -2.90 19.99
N ASN A 77 18.73 -3.44 19.08
CA ASN A 77 18.28 -3.87 17.76
C ASN A 77 17.10 -4.85 17.80
N ASP A 78 17.05 -5.76 18.78
CA ASP A 78 15.95 -6.72 18.92
C ASP A 78 14.61 -6.01 19.21
N THR A 79 14.62 -5.02 20.09
CA THR A 79 13.44 -4.19 20.39
C THR A 79 13.01 -3.37 19.17
N ILE A 80 13.96 -2.85 18.39
CA ILE A 80 13.65 -2.13 17.15
C ILE A 80 13.04 -3.06 16.12
N ALA A 81 13.59 -4.27 15.98
CA ALA A 81 13.07 -5.29 15.07
C ALA A 81 11.64 -5.70 15.44
N GLU A 82 11.37 -5.94 16.73
CA GLU A 82 10.03 -6.21 17.25
C GLU A 82 9.08 -5.05 16.96
N PHE A 83 9.48 -3.81 17.24
CA PHE A 83 8.67 -2.63 16.97
C PHE A 83 8.29 -2.52 15.49
N VAL A 84 9.27 -2.65 14.59
CA VAL A 84 9.03 -2.60 13.14
C VAL A 84 8.11 -3.74 12.69
N TYR A 85 8.32 -4.95 13.23
CA TYR A 85 7.49 -6.10 12.92
C TYR A 85 6.03 -5.89 13.35
N VAL A 86 5.81 -5.35 14.53
CA VAL A 86 4.46 -5.17 15.10
C VAL A 86 3.73 -3.99 14.45
N TYR A 87 4.39 -2.85 14.27
CA TYR A 87 3.70 -1.60 13.93
C TYR A 87 3.86 -1.14 12.49
N VAL A 88 4.95 -1.52 11.80
CA VAL A 88 5.27 -1.00 10.45
C VAL A 88 4.98 -2.05 9.38
N THR A 89 5.43 -3.28 9.62
CA THR A 89 5.36 -4.40 8.66
C THR A 89 3.94 -4.69 8.16
N PRO A 90 2.87 -4.65 8.99
CA PRO A 90 1.51 -4.93 8.50
C PRO A 90 1.06 -3.96 7.40
N THR A 91 1.33 -2.67 7.57
CA THR A 91 0.97 -1.61 6.61
C THR A 91 1.82 -1.72 5.34
N LEU A 92 3.14 -1.92 5.49
CA LEU A 92 4.05 -2.10 4.35
C LEU A 92 3.66 -3.29 3.49
N LYS A 93 3.45 -4.47 4.09
CA LYS A 93 3.06 -5.68 3.34
C LYS A 93 1.77 -5.48 2.55
N ARG A 94 0.77 -4.82 3.13
CA ARG A 94 -0.50 -4.52 2.44
C ARG A 94 -0.28 -3.57 1.25
N LEU A 95 0.58 -2.57 1.38
CA LEU A 95 0.94 -1.68 0.26
C LEU A 95 1.74 -2.41 -0.82
N GLU A 96 2.68 -3.28 -0.44
CA GLU A 96 3.45 -4.11 -1.37
C GLU A 96 2.55 -5.07 -2.16
N GLU A 97 1.59 -5.71 -1.49
CA GLU A 97 0.60 -6.57 -2.14
C GLU A 97 -0.26 -5.79 -3.14
N LEU A 98 -0.71 -4.58 -2.78
CA LEU A 98 -1.44 -3.71 -3.71
C LEU A 98 -0.58 -3.29 -4.89
N SER A 99 0.68 -2.91 -4.66
CA SER A 99 1.61 -2.56 -5.74
C SER A 99 1.82 -3.73 -6.70
N LYS A 100 1.99 -4.95 -6.19
CA LYS A 100 2.13 -6.15 -7.04
C LYS A 100 0.90 -6.38 -7.91
N ARG A 101 -0.31 -6.24 -7.35
CA ARG A 101 -1.56 -6.34 -8.13
C ARG A 101 -1.64 -5.26 -9.21
N ILE A 102 -1.24 -4.03 -8.87
CA ILE A 102 -1.17 -2.93 -9.83
C ILE A 102 -0.21 -3.27 -10.96
N ASP A 103 0.97 -3.81 -10.65
CA ASP A 103 1.97 -4.14 -11.67
C ASP A 103 1.42 -5.21 -12.63
N VAL A 104 0.78 -6.26 -12.10
CA VAL A 104 0.10 -7.29 -12.91
C VAL A 104 -1.01 -6.69 -13.80
N LEU A 105 -1.85 -5.80 -13.25
CA LEU A 105 -2.92 -5.17 -14.00
C LEU A 105 -2.40 -4.16 -15.06
N SER A 106 -1.22 -3.58 -14.84
CA SER A 106 -0.60 -2.60 -15.75
C SER A 106 0.04 -3.26 -16.97
N GLU A 107 0.40 -4.54 -16.88
CA GLU A 107 0.92 -5.32 -18.02
C GLU A 107 -0.17 -5.70 -19.04
N LEU A 108 -1.45 -5.53 -18.69
CA LEU A 108 -2.58 -5.80 -19.58
C LEU A 108 -2.65 -4.74 -20.69
N ARG A 109 -2.27 -5.14 -21.91
CA ARG A 109 -2.28 -4.28 -23.12
C ARG A 109 -3.69 -4.05 -23.70
N ASP A 110 -4.58 -5.02 -23.56
CA ASP A 110 -5.94 -4.97 -24.08
C ASP A 110 -6.93 -5.10 -22.92
N PHE A 111 -7.61 -4.01 -22.59
CA PHE A 111 -8.73 -4.05 -21.64
C PHE A 111 -9.97 -4.55 -22.39
N PRO A 112 -10.51 -5.73 -22.05
CA PRO A 112 -11.68 -6.23 -22.75
C PRO A 112 -12.87 -5.29 -22.47
N ASN A 113 -13.54 -4.83 -23.54
CA ASN A 113 -14.87 -4.23 -23.43
C ASN A 113 -15.81 -5.30 -22.86
N ARG A 114 -16.12 -5.18 -21.56
CA ARG A 114 -16.99 -6.03 -20.71
C ARG A 114 -17.53 -7.31 -21.40
N PRO A 115 -16.84 -8.47 -21.30
CA PRO A 115 -17.24 -9.70 -21.97
C PRO A 115 -17.77 -10.76 -20.99
N PHE A 116 -18.57 -10.39 -19.99
CA PHE A 116 -19.11 -11.38 -19.05
C PHE A 116 -20.62 -11.43 -19.22
N ALA A 117 -21.13 -12.59 -19.63
CA ALA A 117 -22.55 -12.88 -19.50
C ALA A 117 -22.89 -12.81 -18.01
N ILE A 118 -23.95 -12.08 -17.67
CA ILE A 118 -24.54 -12.11 -16.33
C ILE A 118 -25.19 -13.49 -16.22
N GLU A 119 -24.49 -14.48 -15.68
CA GLU A 119 -25.17 -15.69 -15.21
C GLU A 119 -25.82 -15.33 -13.88
N GLU A 120 -27.16 -15.29 -13.91
CA GLU A 120 -27.99 -15.04 -12.73
C GLU A 120 -27.68 -16.10 -11.65
N PHE A 121 -27.42 -15.64 -10.43
CA PHE A 121 -27.24 -16.47 -9.24
C PHE A 121 -28.56 -17.06 -8.75
#